data_AF-A0A1M6GVI5-F1
#
_entry.id   AF-A0A1M6GVI5-F1
#
_cell.length_a   1.000
_cell.length_b   1.000
_cell.length_c   1.000
_cell.angle_alpha   90.00
_cell.angle_beta   90.00
_cell.angle_gamma   90.00
#
_symmetry.space_group_name_H-M   'P 1'
#
loop_
_entity.id
_entity.type
_entity.pdbx_description
1 polymer ?
#
loop_
_entity_poly.entity_id
_entity_poly.type
_entity_poly.pdbx_seq_one_letter_code
_entity_poly.pdbx_strand_id
1 'polypeptide(L)'
;MLLVEGSSFPVIQEVYDPLSRRRNGTITPQAPIIITGCNLEMLTWENTRLCIIPAVNDKILIELNNVHRCSEDKVCAILPQVDEGEYFLALKILMKDKECFIYIFSEPLIVSLKRYGRVDMYPHYYDGDK
;
A
#
# COMPACT_ATOMS: atom_id res chain seq x y z
N MET A 1 21.09 10.04 12.40
CA MET A 1 20.90 8.94 11.41
C MET A 1 21.20 7.65 12.13
N LEU A 2 20.16 6.93 12.58
CA LEU A 2 20.36 5.61 13.19
C LEU A 2 20.66 4.63 12.06
N LEU A 3 21.95 4.36 11.88
CA LEU A 3 22.44 3.28 11.02
C LEU A 3 22.23 1.99 11.80
N VAL A 4 21.30 1.15 11.36
CA VAL A 4 21.32 -0.27 11.74
C VAL A 4 22.44 -0.87 10.89
N GLU A 5 23.52 -1.34 11.51
CA GLU A 5 24.71 -1.83 10.81
C GLU A 5 24.32 -2.83 9.69
N GLY A 6 24.63 -2.45 8.44
CA GLY A 6 24.60 -3.34 7.27
C GLY A 6 23.32 -3.39 6.44
N SER A 7 22.20 -2.78 6.85
CA SER A 7 20.96 -2.77 6.06
C SER A 7 20.62 -1.36 5.57
N SER A 8 20.57 -1.19 4.24
CA SER A 8 20.07 0.04 3.63
C SER A 8 18.55 0.15 3.80
N PHE A 9 18.02 1.37 3.89
CA PHE A 9 16.58 1.60 3.92
C PHE A 9 15.89 0.93 2.72
N PRO A 10 14.63 0.45 2.89
CA PRO A 10 13.86 -0.13 1.82
C PRO A 10 13.66 0.90 0.71
N VAL A 11 13.80 0.44 -0.53
CA VAL A 11 13.52 1.22 -1.73
C VAL A 11 12.36 0.56 -2.44
N ILE A 12 11.24 1.26 -2.54
CA ILE A 12 10.08 0.80 -3.29
C ILE A 12 10.25 1.22 -4.75
N GLN A 13 10.08 0.27 -5.65
CA GLN A 13 10.11 0.48 -7.10
C GLN A 13 8.71 0.43 -7.71
N GLU A 14 7.89 -0.50 -7.22
CA GLU A 14 6.53 -0.69 -7.73
C GLU A 14 5.55 -1.09 -6.63
N VAL A 15 4.32 -0.58 -6.73
CA VAL A 15 3.14 -1.07 -6.02
C VAL A 15 2.12 -1.52 -7.06
N TYR A 16 1.80 -2.80 -7.04
CA TYR A 16 0.84 -3.43 -7.95
C TYR A 16 -0.42 -3.84 -7.19
N ASP A 17 -1.58 -3.44 -7.72
CA ASP A 17 -2.90 -3.87 -7.26
C ASP A 17 -3.39 -5.01 -8.17
N PRO A 18 -3.40 -6.27 -7.70
CA PRO A 18 -3.84 -7.42 -8.50
C PRO A 18 -5.32 -7.40 -8.87
N LEU A 19 -6.16 -6.71 -8.09
CA LEU A 19 -7.60 -6.64 -8.31
C LEU A 19 -7.92 -5.73 -9.50
N SER A 20 -7.33 -4.54 -9.54
CA SER A 20 -7.49 -3.60 -10.66
C SER A 20 -6.46 -3.77 -11.79
N ARG A 21 -5.41 -4.57 -11.56
CA ARG A 21 -4.24 -4.80 -12.43
C ARG A 21 -3.42 -3.54 -12.71
N ARG A 22 -3.49 -2.54 -11.84
CA ARG A 22 -2.77 -1.27 -11.96
C ARG A 22 -1.47 -1.28 -11.19
N ARG A 23 -0.54 -0.43 -11.63
CA ARG A 23 0.79 -0.20 -11.04
C ARG A 23 0.93 1.28 -10.70
N ASN A 24 1.63 1.61 -9.61
CA ASN A 24 2.11 2.96 -9.25
C ASN A 24 1.07 4.06 -9.52
N GLY A 25 -0.09 3.95 -8.89
CA GLY A 25 -1.19 4.85 -9.17
C GLY A 25 -2.45 4.42 -8.43
N THR A 26 -3.51 4.10 -9.17
CA THR A 26 -4.78 3.75 -8.53
C THR A 26 -4.74 2.39 -7.87
N ILE A 27 -5.04 2.34 -6.57
CA ILE A 27 -5.19 1.11 -5.80
C ILE A 27 -6.60 0.97 -5.25
N THR A 28 -7.05 -0.28 -5.12
CA THR A 28 -8.37 -0.61 -4.61
C THR A 28 -8.34 -0.74 -3.08
N PRO A 29 -9.22 -0.06 -2.32
CA PRO A 29 -9.31 -0.26 -0.88
C PRO A 29 -9.76 -1.68 -0.54
N GLN A 30 -9.35 -2.19 0.62
CA GLN A 30 -9.60 -3.58 1.05
C GLN A 30 -9.00 -4.67 0.13
N ALA A 31 -8.21 -4.30 -0.87
CA ALA A 31 -7.59 -5.24 -1.78
C ALA A 31 -6.14 -5.57 -1.37
N PRO A 32 -5.61 -6.74 -1.77
CA PRO A 32 -4.18 -6.99 -1.67
C PRO A 32 -3.40 -6.02 -2.56
N ILE A 33 -2.20 -5.65 -2.12
CA ILE A 33 -1.19 -4.97 -2.93
C ILE A 33 0.12 -5.77 -2.87
N ILE A 34 0.89 -5.70 -3.95
CA ILE A 34 2.22 -6.29 -4.05
C ILE A 34 3.22 -5.14 -4.20
N ILE A 35 4.15 -5.05 -3.25
CA ILE A 35 5.21 -4.04 -3.22
C ILE A 35 6.48 -4.73 -3.70
N THR A 36 7.08 -4.20 -4.76
CA THR A 36 8.35 -4.68 -5.32
C THR A 36 9.45 -3.66 -5.09
N GLY A 37 10.66 -4.11 -4.76
CA GLY A 37 11.77 -3.21 -4.44
C GLY A 37 13.00 -3.92 -3.87
N CYS A 38 13.82 -3.14 -3.15
CA CYS A 38 15.06 -3.60 -2.52
C CYS A 38 15.00 -3.40 -0.99
N ASN A 39 15.68 -4.27 -0.24
CA ASN A 39 15.75 -4.27 1.23
C ASN A 39 14.36 -4.29 1.91
N LEU A 40 13.41 -5.01 1.31
CA LEU A 40 12.02 -5.04 1.79
C LEU A 40 11.82 -5.85 3.07
N GLU A 41 12.82 -6.60 3.54
CA GLU A 41 12.77 -7.32 4.81
C GLU A 41 12.41 -6.38 5.97
N MET A 42 12.88 -5.14 5.91
CA MET A 42 12.60 -4.11 6.92
C MET A 42 11.12 -3.76 7.04
N LEU A 43 10.29 -4.03 6.02
CA LEU A 43 8.84 -3.80 6.08
C LEU A 43 8.10 -4.84 6.94
N THR A 44 8.79 -5.93 7.31
CA THR A 44 8.22 -7.09 8.02
C THR A 44 8.90 -7.37 9.35
N TRP A 45 9.83 -6.52 9.79
CA TRP A 45 10.45 -6.65 11.11
C TRP A 45 9.42 -6.45 12.22
N GLU A 46 9.61 -7.16 13.34
CA GLU A 46 8.67 -7.15 14.48
C GLU A 46 8.41 -5.74 15.03
N ASN A 47 9.44 -4.88 15.01
CA ASN A 47 9.37 -3.51 15.50
C ASN A 47 8.98 -2.50 14.41
N THR A 48 8.48 -2.95 13.25
CA THR A 48 8.09 -2.05 12.16
C THR A 48 6.62 -2.21 11.79
N ARG A 49 6.00 -1.15 11.27
CA ARG A 49 4.65 -1.18 10.71
C ARG A 49 4.68 -0.48 9.35
N LEU A 50 4.23 -1.19 8.33
CA LEU A 50 3.96 -0.60 7.03
C LEU A 50 2.60 0.11 7.09
N CYS A 51 2.58 1.37 6.69
CA CYS A 51 1.45 2.26 6.83
C CYS A 51 1.18 3.04 5.54
N ILE A 52 0.04 3.72 5.48
CA ILE A 52 -0.24 4.82 4.57
C ILE A 52 -0.54 6.10 5.35
N ILE A 53 -0.18 7.23 4.75
CA ILE A 53 -0.42 8.59 5.26
C ILE A 53 -1.22 9.35 4.20
N PRO A 54 -2.40 9.92 4.52
CA PRO A 54 -3.12 10.78 3.59
C PRO A 54 -2.30 12.03 3.24
N ALA A 55 -2.20 12.37 1.96
CA ALA A 55 -1.49 13.58 1.51
C ALA A 55 -2.06 14.87 2.11
N VAL A 56 -3.36 14.86 2.44
CA VAL A 56 -4.08 16.00 3.01
C VAL A 56 -3.96 16.12 4.54
N ASN A 57 -3.46 15.08 5.22
CA ASN A 57 -3.33 15.07 6.68
C ASN A 57 -2.22 14.12 7.13
N ASP A 58 -1.01 14.67 7.26
CA ASP A 58 0.20 13.96 7.68
C ASP A 58 0.19 13.49 9.15
N LYS A 59 -0.79 13.92 9.94
CA LYS A 59 -0.96 13.48 11.34
C LYS A 59 -1.65 12.13 11.46
N ILE A 60 -2.27 11.64 10.38
CA ILE A 60 -2.95 10.36 10.35
C ILE A 60 -2.00 9.31 9.77
N LEU A 61 -1.81 8.23 10.52
CA LEU A 61 -1.01 7.08 10.11
C LEU A 61 -1.89 5.83 10.20
N ILE A 62 -2.10 5.15 9.07
CA ILE A 62 -3.00 4.01 8.97
C ILE A 62 -2.17 2.77 8.65
N GLU A 63 -2.16 1.78 9.53
CA GLU A 63 -1.40 0.54 9.34
C GLU A 63 -2.05 -0.35 8.27
N LEU A 64 -1.21 -1.00 7.44
CA LEU A 64 -1.66 -2.02 6.49
C LEU A 64 -1.89 -3.36 7.21
N ASN A 65 -2.80 -4.15 6.66
CA ASN A 65 -3.14 -5.46 7.21
C ASN A 65 -2.32 -6.57 6.52
N ASN A 66 -2.12 -7.69 7.22
CA ASN A 66 -1.51 -8.92 6.69
C ASN A 66 -0.21 -8.68 5.90
N VAL A 67 0.67 -7.84 6.42
CA VAL A 67 1.97 -7.54 5.80
C VAL A 67 2.90 -8.74 5.96
N HIS A 68 3.35 -9.31 4.84
CA HIS A 68 4.26 -10.45 4.85
C HIS A 68 5.16 -10.47 3.62
N ARG A 69 6.33 -11.10 3.77
CA ARG A 69 7.28 -11.27 2.68
C ARG A 69 6.81 -12.38 1.74
N CYS A 70 6.75 -12.07 0.45
CA CYS A 70 6.37 -13.00 -0.61
C CYS A 70 7.62 -13.56 -1.34
N SER A 71 8.65 -12.75 -1.52
CA SER A 71 9.98 -13.14 -2.04
C SER A 71 11.05 -12.17 -1.53
N GLU A 72 12.28 -12.30 -2.00
CA GLU A 72 13.36 -11.40 -1.61
C GLU A 72 13.03 -9.93 -1.90
N ASP A 73 12.48 -9.71 -3.10
CA ASP A 73 12.15 -8.43 -3.73
C ASP A 73 10.67 -8.05 -3.61
N LYS A 74 9.83 -8.86 -2.94
CA LYS A 74 8.38 -8.61 -2.84
C LYS A 74 7.81 -8.76 -1.43
N VAL A 75 6.98 -7.80 -1.06
CA VAL A 75 6.13 -7.83 0.13
C VAL A 75 4.68 -7.71 -0.31
N CYS A 76 3.82 -8.51 0.30
CA CYS A 76 2.38 -8.46 0.10
C CYS A 76 1.71 -7.87 1.34
N ALA A 77 0.68 -7.07 1.13
CA ALA A 77 -0.10 -6.45 2.20
C ALA A 77 -1.55 -6.27 1.74
N ILE A 78 -2.46 -5.98 2.66
CA ILE A 78 -3.85 -5.65 2.36
C ILE A 78 -4.09 -4.20 2.75
N LEU A 79 -4.58 -3.40 1.80
CA LEU A 79 -4.98 -2.02 2.08
C LEU A 79 -6.19 -2.04 3.03
N PRO A 80 -6.21 -1.25 4.11
CA PRO A 80 -7.41 -1.11 4.93
C PRO A 80 -8.55 -0.41 4.18
N GLN A 81 -9.74 -0.35 4.79
CA GLN A 81 -10.78 0.54 4.30
C GLN A 81 -10.36 1.98 4.56
N VAL A 82 -10.26 2.77 3.50
CA VAL A 82 -9.90 4.20 3.55
C VAL A 82 -10.69 4.97 2.49
N ASP A 83 -10.80 6.28 2.68
CA ASP A 83 -11.49 7.16 1.75
C ASP A 83 -10.69 7.34 0.45
N GLU A 84 -11.37 7.75 -0.62
CA GLU A 84 -10.68 8.13 -1.86
C GLU A 84 -9.73 9.29 -1.63
N GLY A 85 -8.58 9.26 -2.30
CA GLY A 85 -7.59 10.31 -2.17
C GLY A 85 -6.18 9.84 -2.45
N GLU A 86 -5.24 10.78 -2.31
CA GLU A 86 -3.82 10.50 -2.42
C GLU A 86 -3.23 10.15 -1.06
N TYR A 87 -2.41 9.12 -1.03
CA TYR A 87 -1.72 8.60 0.14
C TYR A 87 -0.27 8.31 -0.20
N PHE A 88 0.60 8.32 0.79
CA PHE A 88 1.98 7.86 0.66
C PHE A 88 2.17 6.62 1.52
N LEU A 89 2.93 5.65 1.02
CA LEU A 89 3.43 4.59 1.89
C LEU A 89 4.36 5.21 2.94
N ALA A 90 4.34 4.64 4.13
CA ALA A 90 5.26 4.99 5.19
C ALA A 90 5.66 3.75 5.97
N LEU A 91 6.87 3.78 6.53
CA LEU A 91 7.35 2.79 7.48
C LEU A 91 7.51 3.44 8.84
N LYS A 92 6.74 2.95 9.81
CA LYS A 92 6.91 3.29 11.21
C LYS A 92 7.88 2.31 11.85
N ILE A 93 8.96 2.83 12.43
CA ILE A 93 9.98 2.06 13.15
C ILE A 93 9.83 2.36 14.64
N LEU A 94 9.49 1.34 15.42
CA LEU A 94 9.37 1.42 16.88
C LEU A 94 10.76 1.31 17.50
N MET A 95 11.15 2.32 18.27
CA MET A 95 12.36 2.35 19.07
C MET A 95 12.12 1.77 20.47
N LYS A 96 13.20 1.37 21.15
CA LYS A 96 13.12 0.75 22.48
C LYS A 96 12.42 1.63 23.52
N ASP A 97 12.52 2.95 23.40
CA ASP A 97 12.00 3.92 24.38
C ASP A 97 10.59 4.45 24.02
N LYS A 98 9.81 3.69 23.24
CA LYS A 98 8.48 4.07 22.72
C LYS A 98 8.46 5.26 21.76
N GLU A 99 9.61 5.87 21.47
CA GLU A 99 9.76 6.77 20.33
C GLU A 99 9.55 5.99 19.02
N CYS A 100 9.09 6.70 17.99
CA CYS A 100 8.99 6.12 16.66
C CYS A 100 9.58 7.04 15.60
N PHE A 101 10.23 6.43 14.61
CA PHE A 101 10.71 7.11 13.42
C PHE A 101 9.76 6.77 12.26
N ILE A 102 9.36 7.77 11.50
CA ILE A 102 8.50 7.60 10.31
C ILE A 102 9.34 7.88 9.08
N TYR A 103 9.45 6.88 8.20
CA TYR A 103 10.06 7.02 6.88
C TYR A 103 8.97 7.02 5.83
N ILE A 104 8.82 8.12 5.09
CA ILE A 104 7.78 8.26 4.04
C ILE A 104 8.41 7.95 2.68
N PHE A 105 7.79 7.06 1.92
CA PHE A 105 8.21 6.73 0.57
C PHE A 105 7.68 7.78 -0.42
N SER A 106 8.45 8.08 -1.46
CA SER A 106 8.12 9.14 -2.41
C SER A 106 7.00 8.78 -3.40
N GLU A 107 6.68 7.49 -3.55
CA GLU A 107 5.66 7.02 -4.52
C GLU A 107 4.24 7.25 -3.99
N PRO A 108 3.42 8.09 -4.65
CA PRO A 108 2.04 8.31 -4.25
C PRO A 108 1.14 7.12 -4.66
N LEU A 109 0.14 6.86 -3.84
CA LEU A 109 -0.93 5.91 -4.06
C LEU A 109 -2.25 6.67 -4.17
N ILE A 110 -3.00 6.42 -5.24
CA ILE A 110 -4.32 7.02 -5.44
C ILE A 110 -5.37 5.98 -5.08
N VAL A 111 -6.04 6.13 -3.94
CA VAL A 111 -7.16 5.25 -3.59
C VAL A 111 -8.38 5.69 -4.38
N SER A 112 -9.03 4.76 -5.07
CA SER A 112 -10.35 5.00 -5.68
C SER A 112 -11.31 3.85 -5.42
N LEU A 113 -12.53 4.20 -5.02
CA LEU A 113 -13.68 3.32 -4.78
C LEU A 113 -14.42 2.95 -6.06
N LYS A 114 -13.97 3.41 -7.24
CA LYS A 114 -14.59 3.03 -8.53
C LYS A 114 -14.71 1.50 -8.57
N ARG A 115 -15.95 1.01 -8.63
CA ARG A 115 -16.25 -0.42 -8.72
C ARG A 115 -15.63 -0.97 -10.00
N TYR A 116 -14.44 -1.56 -9.91
CA TYR A 116 -13.84 -2.31 -11.01
C TYR A 116 -14.52 -3.68 -11.08
N GLY A 117 -15.82 -3.68 -11.38
CA GLY A 117 -16.48 -4.82 -11.99
C GLY A 117 -16.11 -4.84 -13.47
N ARG A 118 -15.96 -6.03 -14.05
CA ARG A 118 -15.93 -6.18 -15.51
C ARG A 118 -17.12 -5.40 -16.09
N VAL A 119 -16.84 -4.51 -17.02
CA VAL A 119 -17.86 -3.75 -17.76
C VAL A 119 -18.84 -4.70 -18.50
N ASP A 120 -18.46 -5.96 -18.66
CA ASP A 120 -19.18 -7.00 -19.40
C ASP A 120 -20.30 -7.70 -18.61
N MET A 121 -20.57 -7.30 -17.35
CA MET A 121 -21.51 -8.01 -16.47
C MET A 121 -22.76 -7.21 -16.12
N TYR A 122 -23.14 -6.24 -16.96
CA TYR A 122 -24.51 -5.74 -16.98
C TYR A 122 -25.25 -6.44 -18.12
N PRO A 123 -26.28 -7.27 -17.84
CA PRO A 123 -27.16 -7.70 -18.91
C PRO A 123 -27.78 -6.42 -19.48
N HIS A 124 -27.47 -6.13 -20.74
CA HIS A 124 -28.28 -5.24 -21.54
C HIS A 124 -29.69 -5.80 -21.49
N TYR A 125 -30.57 -5.15 -20.72
CA TYR A 125 -31.99 -5.33 -20.95
C TYR A 125 -32.24 -4.80 -22.35
N TYR A 126 -32.35 -5.72 -23.30
CA TYR A 126 -32.93 -5.46 -24.61
C TYR A 126 -34.35 -4.96 -24.36
N ASP A 127 -34.54 -3.65 -24.47
CA ASP A 127 -35.87 -3.08 -24.63
C ASP A 127 -36.16 -3.12 -26.12
N GLY A 128 -36.82 -4.19 -26.53
CA GLY A 128 -37.23 -4.47 -27.90
C GLY A 128 -38.40 -5.43 -27.86
N ASP A 129 -39.61 -4.88 -27.74
CA ASP A 129 -40.57 -4.91 -28.84
C ASP A 129 -41.83 -4.08 -28.49
N LYS A 130 -42.06 -3.06 -29.32
CA LYS A 130 -43.38 -2.51 -29.64
C LYS A 130 -43.85 -3.15 -30.94
#